data_AF-A0A534Y9F0-F1
#
_entry.id   AF-A0A534Y9F0-F1
#
_cell.length_a   1.000
_cell.length_b   1.000
_cell.length_c   1.000
_cell.angle_alpha   90.00
_cell.angle_beta   90.00
_cell.angle_gamma   90.00
#
_symmetry.space_group_name_H-M   'P 1'
#
loop_
_entity.id
_entity.type
_entity.pdbx_description
1 polymer ?
#
loop_
_entity_poly.entity_id
_entity_poly.type
_entity_poly.pdbx_seq_one_letter_code
_entity_poly.pdbx_strand_id
1 'polypeptide(L)'
;MAHRTSPSAAPLQIPSLDGIRAASVLLVFGSHVLYWLPIPGRFGVTVFFFLSGYLITTLLRIERAREGTISFKDFYVRRALRIIPPFALIFLATVLLVKVGLFRGTVDRRALVAGFGYYANYAMISGIEMPPGTGVIWSLSIEEHFYLAFPVIYFLLTRWVQNGVRLAALLWGICACVLAWRLALVFHWNVPLERTLLATDTRIDGILFGCALAVWGNPILDGPGRFSERAWKWLLFPAAIVILLASFVVSSHAIRESVRYTIQGLALVPVFVTAIRFPRWGPMRPLNWRPVAFLGTLSYSFYLLHDVVYEQVMPRISLPPARVALTLAMSVALSWAMYRLVERPLARLRARLLGAYSVRATQPDFAPAAPRMAPSPVVSGPRGGWT
;
A
#
# COMPACT_ATOMS: atom_id res chain seq x y z
N MET A 1 9.10 5.71 -46.15
CA MET A 1 8.87 6.35 -44.83
C MET A 1 8.07 5.40 -43.95
N ALA A 2 8.73 4.66 -43.05
CA ALA A 2 8.07 3.68 -42.20
C ALA A 2 7.67 4.32 -40.86
N HIS A 3 6.37 4.47 -40.62
CA HIS A 3 5.82 4.84 -39.32
C HIS A 3 6.18 3.75 -38.29
N ARG A 4 7.10 4.06 -37.39
CA ARG A 4 7.32 3.27 -36.17
C ARG A 4 6.08 3.47 -35.28
N THR A 5 5.18 2.50 -35.30
CA THR A 5 4.12 2.39 -34.31
C THR A 5 4.77 2.17 -32.95
N SER A 6 4.68 3.18 -32.09
CA SER A 6 5.15 3.07 -30.70
C SER A 6 4.33 1.97 -30.03
N PRO A 7 4.95 0.97 -29.38
CA PRO A 7 4.19 -0.06 -28.67
C PRO A 7 3.37 0.63 -27.59
N SER A 8 2.05 0.45 -27.65
CA SER A 8 1.11 0.92 -26.64
C SER A 8 1.51 0.33 -25.29
N ALA A 9 2.18 1.11 -24.44
CA ALA A 9 2.55 0.71 -23.09
C ALA A 9 1.29 0.33 -22.31
N ALA A 10 1.12 -0.96 -22.03
CA ALA A 10 0.05 -1.48 -21.20
C ALA A 10 0.15 -0.90 -19.78
N PRO A 11 -0.97 -0.80 -19.04
CA PRO A 11 -0.91 -0.30 -17.70
C PRO A 11 -0.01 -1.16 -16.79
N LEU A 12 0.71 -0.52 -15.87
CA LEU A 12 1.61 -1.19 -14.92
C LEU A 12 0.76 -1.85 -13.81
N GLN A 13 0.05 -2.91 -14.20
CA GLN A 13 -0.72 -3.77 -13.31
C GLN A 13 0.13 -4.97 -12.96
N ILE A 14 0.44 -5.11 -11.68
CA ILE A 14 1.21 -6.23 -11.16
C ILE A 14 0.35 -6.90 -10.11
N PRO A 15 -0.38 -7.98 -10.47
CA PRO A 15 -1.33 -8.62 -9.58
C PRO A 15 -0.73 -9.01 -8.23
N SER A 16 0.56 -9.36 -8.19
CA SER A 16 1.25 -9.66 -6.94
C SER A 16 1.34 -8.48 -5.98
N LEU A 17 1.40 -7.23 -6.46
CA LEU A 17 1.36 -6.05 -5.59
C LEU A 17 -0.03 -5.82 -4.99
N ASP A 18 -1.10 -6.10 -5.74
CA ASP A 18 -2.46 -6.10 -5.20
C ASP A 18 -2.64 -7.26 -4.21
N GLY A 19 -2.06 -8.43 -4.49
CA GLY A 19 -2.03 -9.54 -3.55
C GLY A 19 -1.33 -9.21 -2.24
N ILE A 20 -0.21 -8.48 -2.30
CA ILE A 20 0.48 -7.97 -1.11
C ILE A 20 -0.40 -7.00 -0.33
N ARG A 21 -1.12 -6.08 -1.00
CA ARG A 21 -2.11 -5.20 -0.34
C ARG A 21 -3.19 -5.99 0.38
N ALA A 22 -3.74 -7.00 -0.27
CA ALA A 22 -4.76 -7.86 0.29
C ALA A 22 -4.26 -8.59 1.54
N ALA A 23 -3.08 -9.20 1.47
CA ALA A 23 -2.46 -9.84 2.63
C ALA A 23 -2.23 -8.85 3.78
N SER A 24 -1.75 -7.65 3.47
CA SER A 24 -1.46 -6.60 4.46
C SER A 24 -2.72 -6.12 5.16
N VAL A 25 -3.80 -5.84 4.42
CA VAL A 25 -5.06 -5.39 5.02
C VAL A 25 -5.72 -6.48 5.85
N LEU A 26 -5.60 -7.75 5.44
CA LEU A 26 -6.13 -8.87 6.20
C LEU A 26 -5.37 -9.10 7.52
N LEU A 27 -4.05 -8.82 7.56
CA LEU A 27 -3.29 -8.83 8.82
C LEU A 27 -3.77 -7.74 9.78
N VAL A 28 -4.01 -6.53 9.28
CA VAL A 28 -4.56 -5.43 10.10
C VAL A 28 -5.95 -5.80 10.60
N PHE A 29 -6.83 -6.21 9.69
CA PHE A 29 -8.19 -6.68 10.01
C PHE A 29 -8.19 -7.74 11.10
N GLY A 30 -7.39 -8.79 10.92
CA GLY A 30 -7.30 -9.88 11.88
C GLY A 30 -6.86 -9.37 13.25
N SER A 31 -5.90 -8.44 13.32
CA SER A 31 -5.42 -7.92 14.61
C SER A 31 -6.46 -7.13 15.40
N HIS A 32 -7.45 -6.52 14.75
CA HIS A 32 -8.53 -5.81 15.43
C HIS A 32 -9.71 -6.74 15.74
N VAL A 33 -10.09 -7.59 14.79
CA VAL A 33 -11.33 -8.38 14.87
C VAL A 33 -11.13 -9.72 15.60
N LEU A 34 -9.95 -10.33 15.46
CA LEU A 34 -9.53 -11.56 16.14
C LEU A 34 -8.55 -11.24 17.28
N TYR A 35 -8.91 -10.29 18.14
CA TYR A 35 -8.05 -9.77 19.23
C TYR A 35 -7.52 -10.84 20.19
N TRP A 36 -8.15 -12.03 20.22
CA TRP A 36 -7.71 -13.19 21.00
C TRP A 36 -6.57 -13.99 20.35
N LEU A 37 -6.19 -13.68 19.11
CA LEU A 37 -5.06 -14.28 18.40
C LEU A 37 -3.92 -13.26 18.23
N PRO A 38 -2.65 -13.68 18.33
CA PRO A 38 -1.49 -12.79 18.18
C PRO A 38 -1.22 -12.47 16.71
N ILE A 39 -2.15 -11.79 16.03
CA ILE A 39 -2.02 -11.43 14.61
C ILE A 39 -1.15 -10.17 14.46
N PRO A 40 -0.10 -10.19 13.62
CA PRO A 40 0.85 -9.08 13.51
C PRO A 40 0.32 -7.92 12.63
N GLY A 41 -0.78 -7.27 13.03
CA GLY A 41 -1.38 -6.17 12.26
C GLY A 41 -0.45 -4.99 11.97
N ARG A 42 0.44 -4.67 12.93
CA ARG A 42 1.48 -3.63 12.76
C ARG A 42 2.42 -3.93 11.59
N PHE A 43 2.67 -5.21 11.31
CA PHE A 43 3.46 -5.60 10.14
C PHE A 43 2.71 -5.35 8.85
N GLY A 44 1.39 -5.58 8.81
CA GLY A 44 0.55 -5.18 7.67
C GLY A 44 0.70 -3.70 7.33
N VAL A 45 0.73 -2.82 8.33
CA VAL A 45 1.01 -1.38 8.14
C VAL A 45 2.43 -1.14 7.62
N THR A 46 3.45 -1.83 8.16
CA THR A 46 4.83 -1.76 7.64
C THR A 46 4.91 -2.15 6.15
N VAL A 47 4.13 -3.15 5.72
CA VAL A 47 4.07 -3.56 4.31
C VAL A 47 3.40 -2.48 3.45
N PHE A 48 2.35 -1.80 3.94
CA PHE A 48 1.75 -0.65 3.25
C PHE A 48 2.76 0.50 3.08
N PHE A 49 3.49 0.84 4.15
CA PHE A 49 4.56 1.84 4.08
C PHE A 49 5.61 1.49 3.02
N PHE A 50 6.11 0.25 3.02
CA PHE A 50 7.07 -0.21 2.02
C PHE A 50 6.49 -0.10 0.61
N LEU A 51 5.26 -0.56 0.41
CA LEU A 51 4.57 -0.51 -0.88
C LEU A 51 4.39 0.93 -1.38
N SER A 52 4.01 1.85 -0.49
CA SER A 52 3.86 3.28 -0.79
C SER A 52 5.18 3.87 -1.26
N GLY A 53 6.26 3.68 -0.51
CA GLY A 53 7.58 4.17 -0.90
C GLY A 53 8.06 3.59 -2.23
N TYR A 54 7.89 2.28 -2.42
CA TYR A 54 8.27 1.57 -3.63
C TYR A 54 7.52 2.09 -4.86
N LEU A 55 6.19 2.17 -4.80
CA LEU A 55 5.36 2.56 -5.93
C LEU A 55 5.50 4.04 -6.28
N ILE A 56 5.48 4.93 -5.28
CA ILE A 56 5.66 6.37 -5.53
C ILE A 56 7.00 6.61 -6.21
N THR A 57 8.09 6.07 -5.66
CA THR A 57 9.42 6.24 -6.24
C THR A 57 9.53 5.63 -7.64
N THR A 58 8.90 4.47 -7.87
CA THR A 58 8.84 3.86 -9.21
C THR A 58 8.12 4.75 -10.22
N LEU A 59 6.99 5.34 -9.83
CA LEU A 59 6.22 6.24 -10.70
C LEU A 59 6.99 7.53 -11.00
N LEU A 60 7.63 8.13 -10.00
CA LEU A 60 8.47 9.32 -10.19
C LEU A 60 9.68 9.03 -11.09
N ARG A 61 10.29 7.83 -10.98
CA ARG A 61 11.34 7.37 -11.90
C ARG A 61 10.83 7.27 -13.33
N ILE A 62 9.66 6.67 -13.55
CA ILE A 62 9.04 6.53 -14.87
C ILE A 62 8.76 7.91 -15.48
N GLU A 63 8.14 8.80 -14.71
CA GLU A 63 7.79 10.16 -15.14
C GLU A 63 9.04 10.93 -15.53
N ARG A 64 10.06 10.98 -14.66
CA ARG A 64 11.32 11.66 -14.93
C ARG A 64 12.08 11.08 -16.12
N ALA A 65 12.10 9.75 -16.27
CA ALA A 65 12.77 9.12 -17.41
C ALA A 65 12.12 9.49 -18.75
N ARG A 66 10.82 9.79 -18.75
CA ARG A 66 10.06 10.11 -19.95
C ARG A 66 9.97 11.61 -20.24
N GLU A 67 9.85 12.45 -19.22
CA GLU A 67 9.61 13.89 -19.34
C GLU A 67 10.82 14.74 -18.95
N GLY A 68 11.88 14.13 -18.43
CA GLY A 68 13.07 14.83 -17.92
C GLY A 68 12.86 15.53 -16.58
N THR A 69 11.61 15.69 -16.13
CA THR A 69 11.23 16.35 -14.88
C THR A 69 10.07 15.62 -14.20
N ILE A 70 9.61 16.15 -13.07
CA ILE A 70 8.46 15.65 -12.29
C ILE A 70 7.43 16.78 -12.21
N SER A 71 6.18 16.48 -12.54
CA SER A 71 5.05 17.39 -12.37
C SER A 71 4.48 17.26 -10.95
N PHE A 72 4.83 18.21 -10.08
CA PHE A 72 4.30 18.25 -8.70
C PHE A 72 2.78 18.41 -8.68
N LYS A 73 2.24 19.27 -9.55
CA LYS A 73 0.80 19.49 -9.67
C LYS A 73 0.08 18.18 -9.97
N ASP A 74 0.51 17.47 -11.00
CA ASP A 74 -0.16 16.23 -11.40
C ASP A 74 0.04 15.13 -10.34
N PHE A 75 1.19 15.10 -9.68
CA PHE A 75 1.42 14.21 -8.54
C PHE A 75 0.37 14.45 -7.44
N TYR A 76 0.22 15.67 -6.95
CA TYR A 76 -0.70 15.99 -5.87
C TYR A 76 -2.16 15.81 -6.26
N VAL A 77 -2.55 16.17 -7.50
CA VAL A 77 -3.90 15.90 -8.01
C VAL A 77 -4.19 14.40 -8.04
N ARG A 78 -3.24 13.56 -8.47
CA ARG A 78 -3.43 12.10 -8.49
C ARG A 78 -3.65 11.52 -7.10
N ARG A 79 -2.94 12.05 -6.09
CA ARG A 79 -3.03 11.61 -4.69
C ARG A 79 -4.32 12.11 -4.04
N ALA A 80 -4.61 13.41 -4.16
CA ALA A 80 -5.82 14.03 -3.65
C ALA A 80 -7.07 13.29 -4.12
N LEU A 81 -7.23 13.05 -5.43
CA LEU A 81 -8.39 12.35 -5.98
C LEU A 81 -8.49 10.86 -5.60
N ARG A 82 -7.41 10.26 -5.09
CA ARG A 82 -7.37 8.87 -4.64
C ARG A 82 -7.69 8.73 -3.15
N ILE A 83 -7.17 9.63 -2.33
CA ILE A 83 -7.14 9.50 -0.87
C ILE A 83 -8.27 10.31 -0.23
N ILE A 84 -8.38 11.60 -0.56
CA ILE A 84 -9.27 12.53 0.15
C ILE A 84 -10.74 12.08 0.07
N PRO A 85 -11.30 11.67 -1.08
CA PRO A 85 -12.75 11.43 -1.15
C PRO A 85 -13.23 10.22 -0.34
N PRO A 86 -12.60 9.02 -0.42
CA PRO A 86 -12.99 7.92 0.46
C PRO A 86 -12.73 8.24 1.93
N PHE A 87 -11.59 8.86 2.26
CA PHE A 87 -11.28 9.29 3.63
C PHE A 87 -12.34 10.23 4.18
N ALA A 88 -12.62 11.34 3.48
CA ALA A 88 -13.55 12.36 3.93
C ALA A 88 -14.96 11.78 4.08
N LEU A 89 -15.41 10.95 3.14
CA LEU A 89 -16.74 10.34 3.21
C LEU A 89 -16.86 9.41 4.43
N ILE A 90 -15.89 8.54 4.65
CA ILE A 90 -15.92 7.59 5.79
C ILE A 90 -15.80 8.36 7.11
N PHE A 91 -14.82 9.26 7.21
CA PHE A 91 -14.55 10.01 8.43
C PHE A 91 -15.72 10.92 8.82
N LEU A 92 -16.29 11.69 7.87
CA LEU A 92 -17.47 12.53 8.12
C LEU A 92 -18.71 11.70 8.42
N ALA A 93 -18.92 10.57 7.73
CA ALA A 93 -20.04 9.68 8.04
C ALA A 93 -19.94 9.15 9.47
N THR A 94 -18.76 8.69 9.92
CA THR A 94 -18.56 8.25 11.30
C THR A 94 -18.85 9.38 12.28
N VAL A 95 -18.32 10.58 12.05
CA VAL A 95 -18.56 11.75 12.90
C VAL A 95 -20.04 12.11 12.98
N LEU A 96 -20.74 12.11 11.84
CA LEU A 96 -22.17 12.40 11.77
C LEU A 96 -22.97 11.34 12.53
N LEU A 97 -22.68 10.06 12.32
CA LEU A 97 -23.36 8.94 12.97
C LEU A 97 -23.17 8.95 14.50
N VAL A 98 -22.02 9.40 14.99
CA VAL A 98 -21.81 9.63 16.43
C VAL A 98 -22.67 10.81 16.92
N LYS A 99 -22.67 11.94 16.19
CA LYS A 99 -23.43 13.14 16.59
C LYS A 99 -24.95 12.92 16.64
N VAL A 100 -25.50 12.08 15.76
CA VAL A 100 -26.93 11.73 15.77
C VAL A 100 -27.26 10.57 16.72
N GLY A 101 -26.27 10.07 17.49
CA GLY A 101 -26.47 9.03 18.49
C GLY A 101 -26.62 7.60 17.95
N LEU A 102 -26.35 7.38 16.65
CA LEU A 102 -26.37 6.03 16.05
C LEU A 102 -25.11 5.23 16.38
N PHE A 103 -23.96 5.91 16.44
CA PHE A 103 -22.67 5.34 16.85
C PHE A 103 -22.32 5.78 18.28
N ARG A 104 -21.68 4.89 19.03
CA ARG A 104 -21.21 5.12 20.40
C ARG A 104 -19.85 5.81 20.39
N GLY A 105 -19.67 6.81 21.24
CA GLY A 105 -18.39 7.49 21.47
C GLY A 105 -18.57 9.00 21.51
N THR A 106 -17.46 9.72 21.46
CA THR A 106 -17.44 11.19 21.44
C THR A 106 -16.67 11.71 20.23
N VAL A 107 -16.87 12.99 19.91
CA VAL A 107 -16.14 13.67 18.84
C VAL A 107 -15.45 14.90 19.43
N ASP A 108 -14.15 14.83 19.64
CA ASP A 108 -13.34 16.02 19.95
C ASP A 108 -13.13 16.84 18.67
N ARG A 109 -13.39 18.15 18.73
CA ARG A 109 -13.10 19.09 17.63
C ARG A 109 -11.62 19.03 17.22
N ARG A 110 -10.70 18.84 18.17
CA ARG A 110 -9.26 18.70 17.91
C ARG A 110 -8.96 17.46 17.08
N ALA A 111 -9.72 16.37 17.27
CA ALA A 111 -9.59 15.16 16.46
C ALA A 111 -10.05 15.38 15.01
N LEU A 112 -11.05 16.24 14.79
CA LEU A 112 -11.46 16.63 13.43
C LEU A 112 -10.36 17.41 12.70
N VAL A 113 -9.77 18.40 13.39
CA VAL A 113 -8.66 19.18 12.85
C VAL A 113 -7.45 18.26 12.60
N ALA A 114 -7.18 17.31 13.49
CA ALA A 114 -6.12 16.32 13.35
C ALA A 114 -6.32 15.36 12.17
N GLY A 115 -7.54 14.87 11.98
CA GLY A 115 -7.89 14.01 10.86
C GLY A 115 -7.71 14.71 9.51
N PHE A 116 -8.33 15.89 9.33
CA PHE A 116 -8.24 16.63 8.05
C PHE A 116 -6.89 17.31 7.82
N GLY A 117 -6.20 17.68 8.90
CA GLY A 117 -4.83 18.18 8.83
C GLY A 117 -3.78 17.08 8.66
N TYR A 118 -4.18 15.80 8.60
CA TYR A 118 -3.30 14.64 8.50
C TYR A 118 -2.20 14.61 9.56
N TYR A 119 -2.51 15.03 10.78
CA TYR A 119 -1.61 14.94 11.94
C TYR A 119 -2.20 14.09 13.08
N ALA A 120 -3.19 13.24 12.78
CA ALA A 120 -3.86 12.36 13.73
C ALA A 120 -2.88 11.51 14.55
N ASN A 121 -1.77 11.10 13.95
CA ASN A 121 -0.72 10.36 14.66
C ASN A 121 -0.11 11.14 15.84
N TYR A 122 0.19 12.43 15.67
CA TYR A 122 0.71 13.28 16.74
C TYR A 122 -0.38 13.73 17.72
N ALA A 123 -1.61 13.89 17.24
CA ALA A 123 -2.75 14.13 18.12
C ALA A 123 -2.97 12.96 19.09
N MET A 124 -2.91 11.72 18.58
CA MET A 124 -3.01 10.50 19.39
C MET A 124 -1.84 10.36 20.37
N ILE A 125 -0.61 10.68 19.98
CA ILE A 125 0.54 10.74 20.90
C ILE A 125 0.27 11.74 22.05
N SER A 126 -0.45 12.83 21.76
CA SER A 126 -0.79 13.86 22.75
C SER A 126 -2.03 13.52 23.58
N GLY A 127 -2.59 12.31 23.44
CA GLY A 127 -3.78 11.85 24.17
C GLY A 127 -5.12 12.27 23.57
N ILE A 128 -5.15 12.77 22.32
CA ILE A 128 -6.41 13.08 21.63
C ILE A 128 -6.96 11.79 21.01
N GLU A 129 -8.14 11.39 21.46
CA GLU A 129 -8.86 10.24 20.90
C GLU A 129 -9.51 10.60 19.56
N MET A 130 -9.32 9.73 18.57
CA MET A 130 -9.97 9.87 17.26
C MET A 130 -11.43 9.42 17.34
N PRO A 131 -12.31 9.86 16.41
CA PRO A 131 -13.65 9.31 16.30
C PRO A 131 -13.63 7.76 16.30
N PRO A 132 -14.62 7.11 16.92
CA PRO A 132 -14.63 5.66 17.10
C PRO A 132 -14.39 4.86 15.82
N GLY A 133 -13.52 3.85 15.90
CA GLY A 133 -13.07 3.02 14.77
C GLY A 133 -12.29 3.75 13.67
N THR A 134 -11.92 5.02 13.86
CA THR A 134 -11.07 5.77 12.92
C THR A 134 -9.62 5.85 13.39
N GLY A 135 -9.24 5.15 14.47
CA GLY A 135 -7.87 5.19 15.02
C GLY A 135 -6.80 4.84 13.97
N VAL A 136 -7.13 3.96 13.02
CA VAL A 136 -6.25 3.56 11.90
C VAL A 136 -5.66 4.70 11.06
N ILE A 137 -6.25 5.91 11.09
CA ILE A 137 -5.80 7.08 10.32
C ILE A 137 -4.44 7.64 10.78
N TRP A 138 -3.90 7.19 11.92
CA TRP A 138 -2.53 7.56 12.31
C TRP A 138 -1.52 7.16 11.24
N SER A 139 -1.68 5.98 10.61
CA SER A 139 -0.74 5.49 9.61
C SER A 139 -0.89 6.28 8.31
N LEU A 140 -2.12 6.67 7.96
CA LEU A 140 -2.42 7.54 6.83
C LEU A 140 -1.75 8.91 6.98
N SER A 141 -1.70 9.47 8.20
CA SER A 141 -1.00 10.73 8.49
C SER A 141 0.50 10.63 8.15
N ILE A 142 1.15 9.52 8.50
CA ILE A 142 2.56 9.27 8.14
C ILE A 142 2.74 9.20 6.61
N GLU A 143 1.83 8.53 5.91
CA GLU A 143 1.88 8.45 4.44
C GLU A 143 1.68 9.81 3.78
N GLU A 144 0.75 10.64 4.27
CA GLU A 144 0.56 12.00 3.75
C GLU A 144 1.76 12.91 3.99
N HIS A 145 2.41 12.85 5.17
CA HIS A 145 3.67 13.57 5.39
C HIS A 145 4.71 13.20 4.33
N PHE A 146 4.82 11.91 4.02
CA PHE A 146 5.68 11.42 2.95
C PHE A 146 5.22 11.89 1.57
N TYR A 147 3.93 11.82 1.23
CA TYR A 147 3.42 12.25 -0.08
C TYR A 147 3.62 13.74 -0.31
N LEU A 148 3.48 14.56 0.73
CA LEU A 148 3.70 16.01 0.66
C LEU A 148 5.18 16.31 0.39
N ALA A 149 6.11 15.72 1.16
CA ALA A 149 7.53 16.09 1.11
C ALA A 149 8.33 15.36 0.01
N PHE A 150 8.06 14.07 -0.20
CA PHE A 150 8.93 13.19 -0.98
C PHE A 150 9.10 13.54 -2.46
N PRO A 151 8.09 13.94 -3.26
CA PRO A 151 8.33 14.25 -4.67
C PRO A 151 9.33 15.40 -4.83
N VAL A 152 9.26 16.42 -3.97
CA VAL A 152 10.20 17.55 -3.96
C VAL A 152 11.58 17.09 -3.54
N ILE A 153 11.68 16.34 -2.43
CA ILE A 153 12.95 15.77 -1.96
C ILE A 153 13.60 14.90 -3.04
N TYR A 154 12.84 14.01 -3.66
CA TYR A 154 13.32 13.12 -4.71
C TYR A 154 13.80 13.90 -5.94
N PHE A 155 13.08 14.94 -6.35
CA PHE A 155 13.49 15.83 -7.44
C PHE A 155 14.83 16.54 -7.15
N LEU A 156 15.02 17.03 -5.92
CA LEU A 156 16.25 17.69 -5.50
C LEU A 156 17.41 16.70 -5.37
N LEU A 157 17.19 15.58 -4.68
CA LEU A 157 18.20 14.53 -4.50
C LEU A 157 18.71 14.02 -5.84
N THR A 158 17.82 13.86 -6.81
CA THR A 158 18.20 13.32 -8.11
C THR A 158 18.83 14.35 -9.07
N ARG A 159 18.82 15.64 -8.73
CA ARG A 159 19.68 16.65 -9.36
C ARG A 159 21.13 16.51 -8.91
N TRP A 160 21.35 16.19 -7.63
CA TRP A 160 22.69 16.13 -7.03
C TRP A 160 23.30 14.74 -7.08
N VAL A 161 22.47 13.71 -6.98
CA VAL A 161 22.86 12.29 -6.99
C VAL A 161 22.19 11.61 -8.19
N GLN A 162 22.88 11.61 -9.32
CA GLN A 162 22.38 11.01 -10.54
C GLN A 162 22.50 9.47 -10.55
N ASN A 163 23.43 8.92 -9.76
CA ASN A 163 23.64 7.48 -9.66
C ASN A 163 22.63 6.84 -8.68
N GLY A 164 21.78 5.93 -9.18
CA GLY A 164 20.77 5.25 -8.40
C GLY A 164 21.31 4.43 -7.22
N VAL A 165 22.55 3.90 -7.32
CA VAL A 165 23.21 3.17 -6.22
C VAL A 165 23.61 4.12 -5.10
N ARG A 166 24.16 5.30 -5.43
CA ARG A 166 24.49 6.32 -4.42
C ARG A 166 23.23 6.85 -3.74
N LEU A 167 22.16 7.07 -4.51
CA LEU A 167 20.87 7.48 -3.96
C LEU A 167 20.27 6.40 -3.05
N ALA A 168 20.36 5.13 -3.44
CA ALA A 168 19.97 4.03 -2.57
C ALA A 168 20.78 4.01 -1.27
N ALA A 169 22.11 4.11 -1.35
CA ALA A 169 22.98 4.12 -0.18
C ALA A 169 22.63 5.27 0.77
N LEU A 170 22.32 6.46 0.24
CA LEU A 170 21.80 7.57 1.04
C LEU A 170 20.50 7.21 1.76
N LEU A 171 19.52 6.64 1.05
CA LEU A 171 18.24 6.23 1.65
C LEU A 171 18.43 5.15 2.72
N TRP A 172 19.29 4.15 2.48
CA TRP A 172 19.67 3.15 3.48
C TRP A 172 20.37 3.78 4.70
N GLY A 173 21.23 4.77 4.49
CA GLY A 173 21.87 5.54 5.55
C GLY A 173 20.86 6.31 6.40
N ILE A 174 19.84 6.91 5.78
CA ILE A 174 18.73 7.56 6.52
C ILE A 174 17.96 6.51 7.34
N CYS A 175 17.67 5.32 6.79
CA CYS A 175 17.05 4.25 7.57
C CYS A 175 17.89 3.86 8.80
N ALA A 176 19.22 3.81 8.66
CA ALA A 176 20.12 3.56 9.80
C ALA A 176 20.07 4.68 10.84
N CYS A 177 19.98 5.94 10.40
CA CYS A 177 19.79 7.09 11.29
C CYS A 177 18.45 7.02 12.05
N VAL A 178 17.37 6.62 11.37
CA VAL A 178 16.05 6.41 12.01
C VAL A 178 16.11 5.27 13.03
N LEU A 179 16.83 4.19 12.73
CA LEU A 179 17.06 3.12 13.70
C LEU A 179 17.83 3.63 14.92
N ALA A 180 18.94 4.35 14.71
CA ALA A 180 19.71 4.95 15.80
C ALA A 180 18.86 5.90 16.65
N TRP A 181 18.01 6.71 16.00
CA TRP A 181 17.05 7.58 16.67
C TRP A 181 16.05 6.79 17.52
N ARG A 182 15.45 5.73 16.99
CA ARG A 182 14.57 4.84 17.78
C ARG A 182 15.30 4.18 18.94
N LEU A 183 16.54 3.75 18.75
CA LEU A 183 17.35 3.16 19.82
C LEU A 183 17.58 4.18 20.94
N ALA A 184 17.92 5.42 20.61
CA ALA A 184 18.08 6.48 21.60
C ALA A 184 16.75 6.76 22.35
N LEU A 185 15.64 6.88 21.62
CA LEU A 185 14.32 7.08 22.23
C LEU A 185 13.92 5.97 23.21
N VAL A 186 14.19 4.71 22.86
CA VAL A 186 13.82 3.56 23.70
C VAL A 186 14.80 3.38 24.87
N PHE A 187 16.11 3.38 24.61
CA PHE A 187 17.11 3.02 25.61
C PHE A 187 17.61 4.18 26.46
N HIS A 188 17.57 5.41 25.94
CA HIS A 188 18.03 6.59 26.67
C HIS A 188 16.87 7.37 27.29
N TRP A 189 15.82 7.64 26.52
CA TRP A 189 14.67 8.42 27.00
C TRP A 189 13.48 7.61 27.50
N ASN A 190 13.49 6.28 27.31
CA ASN A 190 12.42 5.37 27.75
C ASN A 190 11.01 5.87 27.38
N VAL A 191 10.87 6.38 26.15
CA VAL A 191 9.59 6.91 25.66
C VAL A 191 8.56 5.79 25.51
N PRO A 192 7.25 6.08 25.66
CA PRO A 192 6.20 5.08 25.53
C PRO A 192 6.08 4.54 24.10
N LEU A 193 5.47 3.35 23.96
CA LEU A 193 5.26 2.66 22.69
C LEU A 193 4.58 3.55 21.65
N GLU A 194 3.59 4.33 22.05
CA GLU A 194 2.81 5.22 21.18
C GLU A 194 3.75 6.20 20.44
N ARG A 195 4.80 6.69 21.12
CA ARG A 195 5.76 7.63 20.54
C ARG A 195 6.65 6.97 19.48
N THR A 196 7.00 5.69 19.63
CA THR A 196 7.80 4.96 18.63
C THR A 196 6.93 4.36 17.52
N LEU A 197 5.68 4.03 17.82
CA LEU A 197 4.73 3.40 16.90
C LEU A 197 4.05 4.39 15.96
N LEU A 198 3.61 5.55 16.46
CA LEU A 198 2.75 6.47 15.72
C LEU A 198 3.53 7.62 15.05
N ALA A 199 4.70 7.98 15.55
CA ALA A 199 5.41 9.15 15.05
C ALA A 199 6.04 8.91 13.67
N THR A 200 6.03 9.95 12.82
CA THR A 200 6.59 9.85 11.47
C THR A 200 8.10 9.64 11.51
N ASP A 201 8.81 10.39 12.34
CA ASP A 201 10.26 10.30 12.51
C ASP A 201 10.75 8.91 12.94
N THR A 202 9.91 8.13 13.63
CA THR A 202 10.24 6.77 14.06
C THR A 202 9.71 5.68 13.13
N ARG A 203 8.98 6.00 12.07
CA ARG A 203 8.37 5.00 11.17
C ARG A 203 8.65 5.23 9.69
N ILE A 204 9.19 6.39 9.33
CA ILE A 204 9.48 6.76 7.94
C ILE A 204 10.44 5.79 7.26
N ASP A 205 11.32 5.11 8.01
CA ASP A 205 12.22 4.09 7.47
C ASP A 205 11.46 2.95 6.78
N GLY A 206 10.28 2.58 7.29
CA GLY A 206 9.40 1.61 6.64
C GLY A 206 9.03 1.99 5.20
N ILE A 207 8.84 3.28 4.93
CA ILE A 207 8.58 3.83 3.59
C ILE A 207 9.89 3.92 2.78
N LEU A 208 10.96 4.38 3.43
CA LEU A 208 12.26 4.60 2.77
C LEU A 208 12.90 3.31 2.27
N PHE A 209 12.69 2.15 2.91
CA PHE A 209 13.14 0.86 2.37
C PHE A 209 12.52 0.55 1.00
N GLY A 210 11.23 0.85 0.83
CA GLY A 210 10.56 0.74 -0.47
C GLY A 210 11.14 1.70 -1.49
N CYS A 211 11.42 2.95 -1.08
CA CYS A 211 12.08 3.95 -1.93
C CYS A 211 13.48 3.49 -2.36
N ALA A 212 14.25 2.94 -1.43
CA ALA A 212 15.60 2.45 -1.64
C ALA A 212 15.62 1.28 -2.63
N LEU A 213 14.71 0.31 -2.49
CA LEU A 213 14.53 -0.75 -3.50
C LEU A 213 14.19 -0.16 -4.87
N ALA A 214 13.27 0.81 -4.90
CA ALA A 214 12.84 1.42 -6.14
C ALA A 214 13.92 2.22 -6.86
N VAL A 215 15.00 2.68 -6.22
CA VAL A 215 16.13 3.36 -6.88
C VAL A 215 17.36 2.47 -7.06
N TRP A 216 17.62 1.56 -6.11
CA TRP A 216 18.75 0.63 -6.17
C TRP A 216 18.59 -0.32 -7.33
N GLY A 217 17.51 -1.10 -7.32
CA GLY A 217 17.28 -2.25 -8.17
C GLY A 217 15.79 -2.46 -8.32
N ASN A 218 15.15 -1.75 -9.23
CA ASN A 218 13.70 -1.79 -9.36
C ASN A 218 13.26 -3.01 -10.17
N PRO A 219 12.58 -4.01 -9.58
CA PRO A 219 12.22 -5.24 -10.27
C PRO A 219 11.25 -5.03 -11.44
N ILE A 220 10.59 -3.88 -11.53
CA ILE A 220 9.67 -3.53 -12.64
C ILE A 220 10.41 -2.89 -13.80
N LEU A 221 11.37 -2.00 -13.52
CA LEU A 221 12.05 -1.19 -14.53
C LEU A 221 13.35 -1.83 -15.02
N ASP A 222 14.04 -2.55 -14.15
CA ASP A 222 15.38 -3.04 -14.43
C ASP A 222 15.32 -4.40 -15.14
N GLY A 223 16.32 -4.63 -16.02
CA GLY A 223 16.38 -5.80 -16.89
C GLY A 223 16.49 -7.15 -16.16
N PRO A 224 16.15 -8.26 -16.83
CA PRO A 224 16.06 -9.59 -16.22
C PRO A 224 17.38 -10.13 -15.64
N GLY A 225 18.52 -9.69 -16.18
CA GLY A 225 19.85 -10.13 -15.71
C GLY A 225 20.25 -9.63 -14.32
N ARG A 226 19.52 -8.66 -13.74
CA ARG A 226 19.90 -8.06 -12.46
C ARG A 226 19.59 -8.96 -11.25
N PHE A 227 18.59 -9.83 -11.37
CA PHE A 227 18.11 -10.66 -10.27
C PHE A 227 18.26 -12.14 -10.61
N SER A 228 19.30 -12.78 -10.04
CA SER A 228 19.53 -14.22 -10.21
C SER A 228 18.37 -15.05 -9.66
N GLU A 229 17.66 -15.75 -10.54
CA GLU A 229 16.48 -16.54 -10.16
C GLU A 229 16.79 -17.53 -9.02
N ARG A 230 17.92 -18.24 -9.11
CA ARG A 230 18.31 -19.24 -8.11
C ARG A 230 18.58 -18.61 -6.75
N ALA A 231 19.34 -17.51 -6.71
CA ALA A 231 19.69 -16.85 -5.44
C ALA A 231 18.46 -16.22 -4.77
N TRP A 232 17.59 -15.55 -5.53
CA TRP A 232 16.42 -14.88 -4.96
C TRP A 232 15.35 -15.86 -4.50
N LYS A 233 15.09 -16.95 -5.23
CA LYS A 233 14.09 -17.97 -4.85
C LYS A 233 14.53 -18.84 -3.69
N TRP A 234 15.79 -19.26 -3.66
CA TRP A 234 16.24 -20.34 -2.78
C TRP A 234 17.16 -19.91 -1.65
N LEU A 235 17.68 -18.69 -1.67
CA LEU A 235 18.50 -18.14 -0.59
C LEU A 235 17.85 -16.90 0.03
N LEU A 236 17.67 -15.83 -0.74
CA LEU A 236 17.26 -14.53 -0.20
C LEU A 236 15.82 -14.51 0.30
N PHE A 237 14.87 -15.10 -0.45
CA PHE A 237 13.49 -15.18 0.00
C PHE A 237 13.31 -16.05 1.24
N PRO A 238 13.81 -17.31 1.31
CA PRO A 238 13.71 -18.10 2.53
C PRO A 238 14.38 -17.43 3.74
N ALA A 239 15.58 -16.85 3.56
CA ALA A 239 16.24 -16.10 4.63
C ALA A 239 15.39 -14.93 5.14
N ALA A 240 14.73 -14.21 4.23
CA ALA A 240 13.83 -13.12 4.60
C ALA A 240 12.60 -13.60 5.35
N ILE A 241 11.99 -14.72 4.95
CA ILE A 241 10.88 -15.32 5.68
C ILE A 241 11.31 -15.74 7.07
N VAL A 242 12.48 -16.37 7.22
CA VAL A 242 13.04 -16.74 8.53
C VAL A 242 13.24 -15.49 9.41
N ILE A 243 13.84 -14.43 8.86
CA ILE A 243 14.04 -13.15 9.58
C ILE A 243 12.70 -12.54 10.01
N LEU A 244 11.70 -12.53 9.13
CA LEU A 244 10.36 -12.03 9.45
C LEU A 244 9.71 -12.84 10.57
N LEU A 245 9.73 -14.17 10.46
CA LEU A 245 9.18 -15.06 11.48
C LEU A 245 9.89 -14.90 12.82
N ALA A 246 11.23 -14.87 12.82
CA ALA A 246 12.03 -14.62 14.01
C ALA A 246 11.70 -13.26 14.66
N SER A 247 11.44 -12.22 13.84
CA SER A 247 11.05 -10.89 14.35
C SER A 247 9.75 -10.89 15.17
N PHE A 248 8.86 -11.86 14.95
CA PHE A 248 7.61 -12.02 15.69
C PHE A 248 7.78 -12.83 16.98
N VAL A 249 8.67 -13.81 16.98
CA VAL A 249 8.95 -14.67 18.15
C VAL A 249 9.72 -13.90 19.23
N VAL A 250 10.64 -13.03 18.84
CA VAL A 250 11.44 -12.25 19.78
C VAL A 250 10.58 -11.20 20.48
N SER A 251 10.30 -11.43 21.76
CA SER A 251 9.34 -10.67 22.57
C SER A 251 9.98 -9.58 23.43
N SER A 252 11.31 -9.37 23.40
CA SER A 252 11.91 -8.32 24.22
C SER A 252 11.36 -6.94 23.86
N HIS A 253 11.01 -6.14 24.88
CA HIS A 253 10.45 -4.81 24.72
C HIS A 253 11.36 -3.92 23.85
N ALA A 254 12.66 -3.95 24.15
CA ALA A 254 13.72 -3.35 23.35
C ALA A 254 13.61 -3.66 21.85
N ILE A 255 13.56 -4.94 21.46
CA ILE A 255 13.53 -5.32 20.03
C ILE A 255 12.20 -4.98 19.39
N ARG A 256 11.09 -5.15 20.11
CA ARG A 256 9.73 -4.89 19.64
C ARG A 256 9.52 -3.43 19.25
N GLU A 257 10.09 -2.50 20.02
CA GLU A 257 9.83 -1.07 19.88
C GLU A 257 10.90 -0.31 19.10
N SER A 258 12.07 -0.92 18.89
CA SER A 258 13.16 -0.30 18.12
C SER A 258 13.51 -1.06 16.83
N VAL A 259 14.17 -2.21 16.95
CA VAL A 259 14.86 -2.88 15.83
C VAL A 259 13.90 -3.60 14.89
N ARG A 260 12.78 -4.14 15.41
CA ARG A 260 11.83 -4.97 14.67
C ARG A 260 11.38 -4.33 13.35
N TYR A 261 11.06 -3.03 13.39
CA TYR A 261 10.59 -2.31 12.20
C TYR A 261 11.65 -2.22 11.09
N THR A 262 12.91 -1.95 11.44
CA THR A 262 14.02 -1.92 10.48
C THR A 262 14.27 -3.30 9.88
N ILE A 263 14.32 -4.33 10.71
CA ILE A 263 14.55 -5.70 10.25
C ILE A 263 13.43 -6.15 9.30
N GLN A 264 12.18 -5.84 9.64
CA GLN A 264 11.03 -6.13 8.78
C GLN A 264 11.12 -5.38 7.45
N GLY A 265 11.44 -4.09 7.48
CA GLY A 265 11.62 -3.30 6.26
C GLY A 265 12.74 -3.83 5.35
N LEU A 266 13.87 -4.24 5.93
CA LEU A 266 14.97 -4.89 5.19
C LEU A 266 14.53 -6.24 4.59
N ALA A 267 13.87 -7.08 5.38
CA ALA A 267 13.41 -8.40 4.95
C ALA A 267 12.30 -8.33 3.87
N LEU A 268 11.56 -7.21 3.78
CA LEU A 268 10.58 -7.00 2.72
C LEU A 268 11.23 -6.82 1.33
N VAL A 269 12.48 -6.40 1.23
CA VAL A 269 13.18 -6.24 -0.06
C VAL A 269 13.14 -7.53 -0.90
N PRO A 270 13.63 -8.68 -0.43
CA PRO A 270 13.52 -9.94 -1.15
C PRO A 270 12.11 -10.46 -1.33
N VAL A 271 11.18 -10.20 -0.41
CA VAL A 271 9.77 -10.55 -0.60
C VAL A 271 9.18 -9.80 -1.80
N PHE A 272 9.43 -8.50 -1.91
CA PHE A 272 8.92 -7.68 -3.02
C PHE A 272 9.59 -8.04 -4.34
N VAL A 273 10.92 -8.22 -4.35
CA VAL A 273 11.65 -8.62 -5.56
C VAL A 273 11.14 -9.96 -6.09
N THR A 274 10.95 -10.97 -5.23
CA THR A 274 10.45 -12.28 -5.70
C THR A 274 8.99 -12.23 -6.13
N ALA A 275 8.14 -11.49 -5.42
CA ALA A 275 6.72 -11.32 -5.78
C ALA A 275 6.55 -10.67 -7.16
N ILE A 276 7.42 -9.73 -7.52
CA ILE A 276 7.34 -9.01 -8.79
C ILE A 276 8.03 -9.80 -9.92
N ARG A 277 9.23 -10.34 -9.67
CA ARG A 277 10.05 -11.01 -10.72
C ARG A 277 9.63 -12.44 -11.00
N PHE A 278 9.10 -13.15 -10.01
CA PHE A 278 8.78 -14.57 -10.10
C PHE A 278 7.32 -14.87 -9.74
N PRO A 279 6.33 -14.19 -10.35
CA PRO A 279 4.91 -14.29 -9.96
C PRO A 279 4.31 -15.70 -10.15
N ARG A 280 4.94 -16.53 -10.99
CA ARG A 280 4.51 -17.92 -11.26
C ARG A 280 5.13 -18.94 -10.30
N TRP A 281 6.11 -18.55 -9.48
CA TRP A 281 6.75 -19.44 -8.51
C TRP A 281 5.76 -19.77 -7.38
N GLY A 282 5.80 -21.02 -6.88
CA GLY A 282 4.80 -21.58 -5.96
C GLY A 282 4.34 -20.64 -4.85
N PRO A 283 5.26 -20.14 -4.00
CA PRO A 283 4.93 -19.20 -2.91
C PRO A 283 4.29 -17.89 -3.35
N MET A 284 4.52 -17.44 -4.59
CA MET A 284 3.99 -16.17 -5.12
C MET A 284 2.65 -16.34 -5.85
N ARG A 285 2.29 -17.57 -6.25
CA ARG A 285 1.03 -17.84 -6.97
C ARG A 285 -0.23 -17.36 -6.24
N PRO A 286 -0.39 -17.56 -4.91
CA PRO A 286 -1.59 -17.11 -4.22
C PRO A 286 -1.81 -15.59 -4.30
N LEU A 287 -0.73 -14.80 -4.26
CA LEU A 287 -0.78 -13.34 -4.39
C LEU A 287 -1.32 -12.88 -5.76
N ASN A 288 -1.22 -13.73 -6.78
CA ASN A 288 -1.67 -13.43 -8.13
C ASN A 288 -3.07 -13.98 -8.42
N TRP A 289 -3.74 -14.60 -7.43
CA TRP A 289 -5.09 -15.11 -7.61
C TRP A 289 -6.10 -13.96 -7.69
N ARG A 290 -7.06 -14.07 -8.63
CA ARG A 290 -8.02 -12.98 -8.94
C ARG A 290 -8.80 -12.47 -7.73
N PRO A 291 -9.36 -13.32 -6.84
CA PRO A 291 -10.08 -12.83 -5.66
C PRO A 291 -9.16 -12.07 -4.69
N VAL A 292 -7.92 -12.52 -4.54
CA VAL A 292 -6.91 -11.89 -3.67
C VAL A 292 -6.52 -10.53 -4.24
N ALA A 293 -6.19 -10.46 -5.53
CA ALA A 293 -5.90 -9.19 -6.20
C ALA A 293 -7.10 -8.24 -6.15
N PHE A 294 -8.33 -8.74 -6.30
CA PHE A 294 -9.54 -7.94 -6.17
C PHE A 294 -9.69 -7.34 -4.76
N LEU A 295 -9.49 -8.12 -3.71
CA LEU A 295 -9.45 -7.57 -2.34
C LEU A 295 -8.35 -6.51 -2.19
N GLY A 296 -7.22 -6.71 -2.84
CA GLY A 296 -6.13 -5.74 -2.94
C GLY A 296 -6.56 -4.41 -3.55
N THR A 297 -7.46 -4.42 -4.53
CA THR A 297 -8.02 -3.18 -5.11
C THR A 297 -8.93 -2.42 -4.14
N LEU A 298 -9.61 -3.14 -3.24
CA LEU A 298 -10.49 -2.56 -2.22
C LEU A 298 -9.76 -2.16 -0.95
N SER A 299 -8.45 -2.45 -0.84
CA SER A 299 -7.72 -2.45 0.43
C SER A 299 -7.73 -1.11 1.14
N TYR A 300 -7.77 0.01 0.41
CA TYR A 300 -7.76 1.34 1.00
C TYR A 300 -9.06 1.65 1.75
N SER A 301 -10.20 1.54 1.06
CA SER A 301 -11.51 1.73 1.66
C SER A 301 -11.80 0.69 2.74
N PHE A 302 -11.33 -0.55 2.55
CA PHE A 302 -11.41 -1.59 3.57
C PHE A 302 -10.63 -1.21 4.82
N TYR A 303 -9.40 -0.73 4.66
CA TYR A 303 -8.56 -0.30 5.78
C TYR A 303 -9.22 0.81 6.59
N LEU A 304 -9.88 1.76 5.95
CA LEU A 304 -10.59 2.84 6.64
C LEU A 304 -11.91 2.41 7.31
N LEU A 305 -12.60 1.41 6.77
CA LEU A 305 -13.94 1.02 7.23
C LEU A 305 -13.95 -0.07 8.28
N HIS A 306 -13.01 -1.03 8.21
CA HIS A 306 -13.17 -2.29 8.95
C HIS A 306 -13.29 -2.11 10.46
N ASP A 307 -12.54 -1.16 11.01
CA ASP A 307 -12.49 -0.90 12.44
C ASP A 307 -13.74 -0.12 12.90
N VAL A 308 -14.22 0.84 12.09
CA VAL A 308 -15.53 1.48 12.27
C VAL A 308 -16.66 0.44 12.30
N VAL A 309 -16.67 -0.49 11.35
CA VAL A 309 -17.69 -1.55 11.29
C VAL A 309 -17.61 -2.44 12.54
N TYR A 310 -16.41 -2.85 12.92
CA TYR A 310 -16.18 -3.71 14.08
C TYR A 310 -16.63 -3.06 15.39
N GLU A 311 -16.19 -1.83 15.66
CA GLU A 311 -16.48 -1.16 16.92
C GLU A 311 -17.94 -0.72 17.05
N GLN A 312 -18.58 -0.31 15.96
CA GLN A 312 -19.87 0.38 16.03
C GLN A 312 -21.07 -0.51 15.73
N VAL A 313 -20.91 -1.45 14.80
CA VAL A 313 -22.04 -2.27 14.33
C VAL A 313 -22.09 -3.60 15.06
N MET A 314 -20.92 -4.14 15.41
CA MET A 314 -20.77 -5.53 15.84
C MET A 314 -20.83 -5.83 17.35
N PRO A 315 -20.81 -4.85 18.29
CA PRO A 315 -21.02 -5.14 19.72
C PRO A 315 -22.38 -5.79 20.03
N ARG A 316 -23.35 -5.71 19.12
CA ARG A 316 -24.69 -6.30 19.26
C ARG A 316 -24.73 -7.81 18.94
N ILE A 317 -23.66 -8.37 18.39
CA ILE A 317 -23.57 -9.79 18.00
C ILE A 317 -22.72 -10.52 19.04
N SER A 318 -23.32 -11.44 19.80
CA SER A 318 -22.66 -12.15 20.89
C SER A 318 -21.71 -13.27 20.43
N LEU A 319 -21.96 -13.90 19.28
CA LEU A 319 -21.17 -15.03 18.78
C LEU A 319 -19.90 -14.55 18.05
N PRO A 320 -18.68 -14.88 18.55
CA PRO A 320 -17.43 -14.37 17.96
C PRO A 320 -17.22 -14.75 16.47
N PRO A 321 -17.47 -16.00 16.02
CA PRO A 321 -17.30 -16.35 14.61
C PRO A 321 -18.25 -15.58 13.69
N ALA A 322 -19.52 -15.44 14.10
CA ALA A 322 -20.50 -14.66 13.35
C ALA A 322 -20.11 -13.17 13.30
N ARG A 323 -19.60 -12.63 14.41
CA ARG A 323 -19.09 -11.26 14.49
C ARG A 323 -17.97 -11.02 13.48
N VAL A 324 -16.98 -11.91 13.43
CA VAL A 324 -15.85 -11.82 12.48
C VAL A 324 -16.35 -11.88 11.03
N ALA A 325 -17.19 -12.87 10.71
CA ALA A 325 -17.70 -13.08 9.36
C ALA A 325 -18.54 -11.90 8.87
N LEU A 326 -19.41 -11.36 9.72
CA LEU A 326 -20.22 -10.18 9.41
C LEU A 326 -19.39 -8.91 9.27
N THR A 327 -18.38 -8.72 10.14
CA THR A 327 -17.44 -7.59 9.99
C THR A 327 -16.73 -7.65 8.66
N LEU A 328 -16.21 -8.83 8.27
CA LEU A 328 -15.55 -9.03 6.99
C LEU A 328 -16.51 -8.76 5.82
N ALA A 329 -17.70 -9.37 5.84
CA ALA A 329 -18.69 -9.24 4.78
C ALA A 329 -19.14 -7.78 4.59
N MET A 330 -19.46 -7.08 5.68
CA MET A 330 -19.86 -5.68 5.63
C MET A 330 -18.72 -4.78 5.18
N SER A 331 -17.48 -5.00 5.66
CA SER A 331 -16.32 -4.23 5.25
C SER A 331 -16.04 -4.41 3.75
N VAL A 332 -16.11 -5.63 3.22
CA VAL A 332 -15.97 -5.89 1.78
C VAL A 332 -17.11 -5.22 1.00
N ALA A 333 -18.36 -5.36 1.44
CA ALA A 333 -19.52 -4.80 0.75
C ALA A 333 -19.47 -3.27 0.68
N LEU A 334 -19.18 -2.60 1.79
CA LEU A 334 -19.05 -1.14 1.86
C LEU A 334 -17.83 -0.65 1.08
N SER A 335 -16.70 -1.36 1.14
CA SER A 335 -15.51 -1.02 0.34
C SER A 335 -15.76 -1.17 -1.15
N TRP A 336 -16.53 -2.19 -1.55
CA TRP A 336 -16.93 -2.37 -2.94
C TRP A 336 -17.89 -1.26 -3.40
N ALA A 337 -18.86 -0.87 -2.56
CA ALA A 337 -19.72 0.28 -2.84
C ALA A 337 -18.90 1.57 -2.99
N MET A 338 -17.96 1.84 -2.06
CA MET A 338 -17.04 2.97 -2.13
C MET A 338 -16.21 2.96 -3.43
N TYR A 339 -15.66 1.80 -3.79
CA TYR A 339 -14.90 1.63 -5.02
C TYR A 339 -15.73 1.94 -6.27
N ARG A 340 -16.98 1.45 -6.33
CA ARG A 340 -17.86 1.61 -7.49
C ARG A 340 -18.43 3.03 -7.62
N LEU A 341 -18.82 3.63 -6.50
CA LEU A 341 -19.56 4.88 -6.46
C LEU A 341 -18.65 6.12 -6.35
N VAL A 342 -17.46 5.97 -5.77
CA VAL A 342 -16.57 7.11 -5.47
C VAL A 342 -15.24 6.95 -6.21
N GLU A 343 -14.48 5.88 -5.92
CA GLU A 343 -13.11 5.76 -6.42
C GLU A 343 -13.04 5.62 -7.95
N ARG A 344 -13.90 4.78 -8.54
CA ARG A 344 -13.89 4.54 -9.99
C ARG A 344 -14.32 5.78 -10.79
N PRO A 345 -15.41 6.49 -10.46
CA PRO A 345 -15.75 7.75 -11.12
C PRO A 345 -14.65 8.81 -11.01
N LEU A 346 -14.08 9.02 -9.82
CA LEU A 346 -13.03 10.01 -9.60
C LEU A 346 -11.75 9.68 -10.34
N ALA A 347 -11.47 8.40 -10.54
CA ALA A 347 -10.32 8.02 -11.31
C ALA A 347 -10.50 8.16 -12.83
N ARG A 348 -11.73 8.03 -13.34
CA ARG A 348 -12.08 8.45 -14.70
C ARG A 348 -11.98 9.97 -14.86
N LEU A 349 -12.38 10.74 -13.83
CA LEU A 349 -12.19 12.19 -13.82
C LEU A 349 -10.69 12.53 -13.85
N ARG A 350 -9.89 11.91 -13.00
CA ARG A 350 -8.42 12.04 -12.98
C ARG A 350 -7.80 11.74 -14.34
N ALA A 351 -8.26 10.67 -15.00
CA ALA A 351 -7.83 10.29 -16.34
C ALA A 351 -8.07 11.39 -17.39
N ARG A 352 -9.18 12.11 -17.27
CA ARG A 352 -9.54 13.22 -18.16
C ARG A 352 -8.73 14.48 -17.85
N LEU A 353 -8.61 14.84 -16.57
CA LEU A 353 -7.93 16.05 -16.12
C LEU A 353 -6.43 16.05 -16.41
N LEU A 354 -5.78 14.89 -16.30
CA LEU A 354 -4.34 14.76 -16.43
C LEU A 354 -3.93 14.14 -17.78
N GLY A 355 -4.88 14.03 -18.73
CA GLY A 355 -4.72 13.34 -20.00
C GLY A 355 -4.52 11.82 -19.87
N ALA A 356 -4.79 11.09 -20.97
CA ALA A 356 -4.72 9.62 -21.09
C ALA A 356 -3.35 9.00 -20.72
N TYR A 357 -2.33 9.85 -20.55
CA TYR A 357 -0.99 9.49 -20.14
C TYR A 357 -0.91 9.04 -18.67
N SER A 358 -1.63 9.72 -17.77
CA SER A 358 -1.59 9.53 -16.31
C SER A 358 -2.26 8.23 -15.83
N VAL A 359 -3.04 7.59 -16.69
CA VAL A 359 -3.93 6.46 -16.35
C VAL A 359 -3.22 5.12 -16.42
N ARG A 360 -2.26 4.97 -17.34
CA ARG A 360 -1.66 3.66 -17.59
C ARG A 360 -0.85 3.16 -16.39
N ALA A 361 -0.29 4.01 -15.55
CA ALA A 361 0.51 3.50 -14.43
C ALA A 361 -0.30 3.02 -13.20
N THR A 362 -1.62 3.30 -13.08
CA THR A 362 -2.27 3.20 -11.75
C THR A 362 -3.75 2.81 -11.66
N GLN A 363 -4.41 2.17 -12.65
CA GLN A 363 -5.79 1.67 -12.42
C GLN A 363 -6.25 0.34 -13.02
N PRO A 364 -7.25 -0.31 -12.36
CA PRO A 364 -7.83 -1.59 -12.73
C PRO A 364 -9.09 -1.40 -13.59
N ASP A 365 -8.99 -1.67 -14.89
CA ASP A 365 -10.18 -1.97 -15.69
C ASP A 365 -10.42 -3.48 -15.68
N PHE A 366 -11.23 -3.93 -14.72
CA PHE A 366 -12.03 -5.14 -14.89
C PHE A 366 -13.29 -4.77 -15.67
N ALA A 367 -13.14 -4.60 -16.98
CA ALA A 367 -14.22 -4.96 -17.88
C ALA A 367 -14.09 -6.47 -18.14
N PRO A 368 -15.17 -7.27 -18.09
CA PRO A 368 -15.10 -8.62 -18.61
C PRO A 368 -14.68 -8.50 -20.07
N ALA A 369 -13.51 -9.03 -20.41
CA ALA A 369 -13.20 -9.29 -21.80
C ALA A 369 -14.28 -10.24 -22.28
N ALA A 370 -15.21 -9.75 -23.09
CA ALA A 370 -16.07 -10.61 -23.88
C ALA A 370 -15.15 -11.66 -24.55
N PRO A 371 -15.51 -12.95 -24.52
CA PRO A 371 -14.69 -13.97 -25.16
C PRO A 371 -14.46 -13.53 -26.61
N ARG A 372 -13.19 -13.29 -26.97
CA ARG A 372 -12.82 -13.17 -28.38
C ARG A 372 -13.22 -14.51 -28.99
N MET A 373 -14.33 -14.53 -29.73
CA MET A 373 -14.64 -15.64 -30.62
C MET A 373 -13.40 -15.83 -31.49
N ALA A 374 -12.83 -17.03 -31.42
CA ALA A 374 -11.80 -17.42 -32.36
C ALA A 374 -12.36 -17.23 -33.79
N PRO A 375 -11.58 -16.72 -34.74
CA PRO A 375 -12.00 -16.76 -36.14
C PRO A 375 -12.27 -18.22 -36.50
N SER A 376 -13.49 -18.50 -36.97
CA SER A 376 -13.89 -19.82 -37.46
C SER A 376 -12.88 -20.31 -38.50
N PRO A 377 -12.45 -21.58 -38.44
CA PRO A 377 -11.61 -22.13 -39.50
C PRO A 377 -12.39 -22.07 -40.81
N VAL A 378 -11.80 -21.39 -41.79
CA VAL A 378 -12.24 -21.42 -43.18
C VAL A 378 -12.18 -22.88 -43.63
N VAL A 379 -13.35 -23.50 -43.79
CA VAL A 379 -13.49 -24.80 -44.43
C VAL A 379 -13.20 -24.59 -45.91
N SER A 380 -11.99 -24.98 -46.33
CA SER A 380 -11.68 -25.19 -47.75
C SER A 380 -12.50 -26.38 -48.25
N GLY A 381 -13.58 -26.11 -48.97
CA GLY A 381 -14.37 -27.14 -49.66
C GLY A 381 -13.55 -27.83 -50.75
N PRO A 382 -13.81 -29.11 -51.05
CA PRO A 382 -13.11 -29.84 -52.09
C PRO A 382 -13.50 -29.31 -53.48
N ARG A 383 -12.49 -29.21 -54.36
CA ARG A 383 -12.68 -28.97 -55.80
C ARG A 383 -13.42 -30.16 -56.40
N GLY A 384 -14.71 -29.98 -56.68
CA GLY A 384 -15.46 -30.81 -57.63
C GLY A 384 -15.17 -30.34 -59.05
N GLY A 385 -14.91 -31.29 -59.95
CA GLY A 385 -14.58 -31.02 -61.34
C GLY A 385 -15.79 -30.99 -62.28
N TRP A 386 -15.42 -30.95 -63.57
CA TRP A 386 -16.20 -31.17 -64.79
C TRP A 386 -16.78 -29.94 -65.50
N THR A 387 -16.42 -29.90 -66.79
CA THR A 387 -16.77 -29.07 -67.95
C THR A 387 -16.24 -27.65 -67.98
#